data_AF-B3NLE9-F1
#
_entry.id   AF-B3NLE9-F1
#
_cell.length_a   1.000
_cell.length_b   1.000
_cell.length_c   1.000
_cell.angle_alpha   90.00
_cell.angle_beta   90.00
_cell.angle_gamma   90.00
#
_symmetry.space_group_name_H-M   'P 1'
#
loop_
_entity.id
_entity.type
_entity.pdbx_description
1 polymer ?
#
loop_
_entity_poly.entity_id
_entity_poly.type
_entity_poly.pdbx_seq_one_letter_code
_entity_poly.pdbx_strand_id
1 'polypeptide(L)'
;MKEYGEVIFVDQLKHCRVVANQIDKTRINWQKNSAWFADAQREQYSRYASIYAECREMYGDKIYGYYARRNRLRSEYTFKSRTTTGPGNLFTNESMAHLKGYKYSQTTNGEYGSVRPSELFFCF
;
A
#
# COMPACT_ATOMS: atom_id res chain seq x y z
N MET A 1 2.43 -57.58 13.97
CA MET A 1 3.49 -56.94 13.15
C MET A 1 4.40 -56.19 14.10
N LYS A 2 5.70 -56.53 14.16
CA LYS A 2 6.67 -55.69 14.88
C LYS A 2 6.96 -54.50 13.96
N GLU A 3 6.60 -53.30 14.40
CA GLU A 3 7.05 -52.07 13.74
C GLU A 3 8.56 -51.97 13.95
N TYR A 4 9.32 -52.22 12.90
CA TYR A 4 10.74 -51.93 12.89
C TYR A 4 10.85 -50.41 12.91
N GLY A 5 11.33 -49.85 14.03
CA GLY A 5 11.63 -48.43 14.13
C GLY A 5 12.50 -48.02 12.95
N GLU A 6 12.05 -47.02 12.22
CA GLU A 6 12.71 -46.51 11.02
C GLU A 6 14.19 -46.29 11.33
N VAL A 7 15.09 -46.96 10.60
CA VAL A 7 16.54 -46.86 10.83
C VAL A 7 16.98 -45.51 10.30
N ILE A 8 17.08 -44.52 11.20
CA ILE A 8 17.52 -43.18 10.84
C ILE A 8 19.02 -43.20 10.61
N PHE A 9 19.43 -42.89 9.38
CA PHE A 9 20.85 -42.78 9.04
C PHE A 9 21.43 -41.47 9.57
N VAL A 10 22.73 -41.48 9.87
CA VAL A 10 23.47 -40.29 10.37
C VAL A 10 23.31 -39.09 9.44
N ASP A 11 23.21 -39.33 8.14
CA ASP A 11 23.05 -38.27 7.14
C ASP A 11 21.66 -37.60 7.22
N GLN A 12 20.61 -38.38 7.46
CA GLN A 12 19.26 -37.87 7.69
C GLN A 12 19.21 -37.00 8.96
N LEU A 13 19.89 -37.43 10.04
CA LEU A 13 20.01 -36.63 11.26
C LEU A 13 20.74 -35.30 11.02
N LYS A 14 21.82 -35.31 10.25
CA LYS A 14 22.56 -34.09 9.88
C LYS A 14 21.68 -33.14 9.06
N HIS A 15 20.95 -33.67 8.08
CA HIS A 15 20.03 -32.90 7.26
C HIS A 15 18.94 -32.24 8.12
N CYS A 16 18.26 -33.02 8.98
CA CYS A 16 17.25 -32.49 9.91
C CYS A 16 17.82 -31.38 10.81
N ARG A 17 19.05 -31.53 11.30
CA ARG A 17 19.71 -30.50 12.12
C ARG A 17 20.01 -29.22 11.34
N VAL A 18 20.44 -29.33 10.09
CA VAL A 18 20.70 -28.15 9.23
C VAL A 18 19.40 -27.41 8.94
N VAL A 19 18.33 -28.14 8.60
CA VAL A 19 17.01 -27.54 8.35
C VAL A 19 16.48 -26.84 9.59
N ALA A 20 16.54 -27.48 10.76
CA ALA A 20 16.13 -26.87 12.02
C ALA A 20 16.89 -25.57 12.32
N ASN A 21 18.23 -25.59 12.19
CA ASN A 21 19.06 -24.41 12.36
C ASN A 21 18.70 -23.29 11.38
N GLN A 22 18.35 -23.62 10.13
CA GLN A 22 17.98 -22.63 9.13
C GLN A 22 16.62 -22.00 9.42
N ILE A 23 15.66 -22.79 9.91
CA ILE A 23 14.35 -22.29 10.38
C ILE A 23 14.55 -21.32 11.54
N ASP A 24 15.35 -21.67 12.53
CA ASP A 24 15.62 -20.81 13.69
C ASP A 24 16.29 -19.49 13.28
N LYS A 25 17.31 -19.56 12.41
CA LYS A 25 17.96 -18.36 11.86
C LYS A 25 16.97 -17.46 11.14
N THR A 26 16.11 -18.04 10.31
CA THR A 26 15.09 -17.29 9.56
C THR A 26 14.10 -16.62 10.51
N ARG A 27 13.65 -17.34 11.55
CA ARG A 27 12.73 -16.82 12.55
C ARG A 27 13.33 -15.66 13.36
N ILE A 28 14.58 -15.81 13.80
CA ILE A 28 15.31 -14.74 14.52
C ILE A 28 15.48 -13.51 13.63
N ASN A 29 15.86 -13.72 12.36
CA ASN A 29 16.08 -12.63 11.42
C ASN A 29 14.78 -11.87 11.12
N TRP A 30 13.68 -12.60 10.90
CA TRP A 30 12.36 -11.99 10.75
C TRP A 30 11.94 -11.23 12.01
N GLN A 31 12.17 -11.79 13.20
CA GLN A 31 11.81 -11.14 14.45
C GLN A 31 12.59 -9.84 14.69
N LYS A 32 13.88 -9.82 14.34
CA LYS A 32 14.73 -8.62 14.46
C LYS A 32 14.39 -7.53 13.45
N ASN A 33 14.15 -7.91 12.20
CA ASN A 33 14.09 -6.93 11.11
C ASN A 33 12.67 -6.59 10.67
N SER A 34 11.69 -7.46 10.92
CA SER A 34 10.38 -7.40 10.28
C SER A 34 9.20 -7.56 11.24
N ALA A 35 9.41 -7.94 12.50
CA ALA A 35 8.31 -8.08 13.47
C ALA A 35 7.53 -6.78 13.67
N TRP A 36 8.20 -5.62 13.58
CA TRP A 36 7.58 -4.30 13.75
C TRP A 36 6.56 -3.96 12.65
N PHE A 37 6.64 -4.61 11.48
CA PHE A 37 5.86 -4.24 10.31
C PHE A 37 4.36 -4.40 10.55
N ALA A 38 3.94 -5.48 11.21
CA ALA A 38 2.52 -5.75 11.46
C ALA A 38 1.90 -4.71 12.42
N ASP A 39 2.65 -4.34 13.46
CA ASP A 39 2.20 -3.34 14.43
C ASP A 39 2.17 -1.94 13.80
N ALA A 40 3.21 -1.55 13.06
CA ALA A 40 3.23 -0.29 12.33
C ALA A 40 2.14 -0.21 11.25
N GLN A 41 1.88 -1.31 10.54
CA GLN A 41 0.80 -1.37 9.56
C GLN A 41 -0.57 -1.19 10.23
N ARG A 42 -0.79 -1.83 11.40
CA ARG A 42 -2.03 -1.66 12.18
C ARG A 42 -2.19 -0.23 12.66
N GLU A 43 -1.13 0.37 13.21
CA GLU A 43 -1.13 1.76 13.66
C GLU A 43 -1.50 2.70 12.50
N GLN A 44 -0.86 2.53 11.34
CA GLN A 44 -1.10 3.38 10.19
C GLN A 44 -2.52 3.26 9.64
N TYR A 45 -3.07 2.04 9.59
CA TYR A 45 -4.46 1.84 9.18
C TYR A 45 -5.47 2.36 10.21
N SER A 46 -5.15 2.31 11.50
CA SER A 46 -6.04 2.86 12.53
C SER A 46 -6.24 4.39 12.36
N ARG A 47 -5.24 5.10 11.84
CA ARG A 47 -5.30 6.54 11.56
C ARG A 47 -6.13 6.91 10.34
N TYR A 48 -6.57 5.95 9.52
CA TYR A 48 -7.32 6.28 8.31
C TYR A 48 -8.65 6.97 8.63
N ALA A 49 -9.30 6.58 9.74
CA ALA A 49 -10.54 7.21 10.18
C ALA A 49 -10.33 8.67 10.60
N SER A 50 -9.25 8.97 11.32
CA SER A 50 -8.93 10.35 11.74
C SER A 50 -8.55 11.21 10.55
N ILE A 51 -7.70 10.70 9.65
CA ILE A 51 -7.31 11.40 8.41
C ILE A 51 -8.56 11.70 7.55
N TYR A 52 -9.48 10.74 7.45
CA TYR A 52 -10.75 10.95 6.75
C TYR A 52 -11.58 12.07 7.38
N ALA A 53 -11.71 12.08 8.72
CA ALA A 53 -12.44 13.11 9.43
C ALA A 53 -11.81 14.50 9.27
N GLU A 54 -10.49 14.61 9.45
CA GLU A 54 -9.73 15.85 9.26
C GLU A 54 -9.88 16.39 7.83
N CYS A 55 -9.76 15.53 6.83
CA CYS A 55 -9.92 15.94 5.44
C CYS A 55 -11.36 16.37 5.11
N ARG A 56 -12.35 15.73 5.73
CA ARG A 56 -13.76 16.10 5.58
C ARG A 56 -14.05 17.45 6.22
N GLU A 57 -13.44 17.75 7.36
CA GLU A 57 -13.56 19.04 8.04
C GLU A 57 -12.90 20.17 7.24
N MET A 58 -11.66 19.96 6.75
CA MET A 58 -10.90 20.99 6.05
C MET A 58 -11.42 21.29 4.63
N TYR A 59 -11.82 20.28 3.87
CA TYR A 59 -12.13 20.42 2.45
C TYR A 59 -13.61 20.17 2.10
N GLY A 60 -14.39 19.64 3.04
CA GLY A 60 -15.77 19.24 2.80
C GLY A 60 -15.91 17.97 1.95
N ASP A 61 -17.11 17.37 2.00
CA ASP A 61 -17.39 16.08 1.36
C ASP A 61 -17.19 16.06 -0.16
N LYS A 62 -17.48 17.18 -0.84
CA LYS A 62 -17.38 17.26 -2.30
C LYS A 62 -15.94 17.18 -2.79
N ILE A 63 -15.04 17.96 -2.18
CA ILE A 63 -13.63 18.02 -2.56
C ILE A 63 -12.91 16.74 -2.11
N TYR A 64 -13.17 16.28 -0.88
CA TYR A 64 -12.62 15.01 -0.42
C TYR A 64 -13.06 13.84 -1.32
N GLY A 65 -14.35 13.74 -1.64
CA GLY A 65 -14.88 12.71 -2.54
C GLY A 65 -14.28 12.79 -3.94
N TYR A 66 -14.02 14.00 -4.46
CA TYR A 66 -13.30 14.20 -5.71
C TYR A 66 -11.88 13.61 -5.66
N TYR A 67 -11.08 13.97 -4.66
CA TYR A 67 -9.70 13.48 -4.53
C TYR A 67 -9.61 11.99 -4.19
N ALA A 68 -10.47 11.48 -3.32
CA ALA A 68 -10.51 10.05 -2.98
C ALA A 68 -10.86 9.19 -4.19
N ARG A 69 -11.75 9.66 -5.08
CA ARG A 69 -12.05 9.01 -6.36
C ARG A 69 -10.90 9.10 -7.36
N ARG A 70 -10.16 10.21 -7.38
CA ARG A 70 -8.99 10.43 -8.24
C ARG A 70 -7.77 9.59 -7.82
N ASN A 71 -7.58 9.37 -6.52
CA ASN A 71 -6.43 8.62 -5.96
C ASN A 71 -6.69 7.14 -5.72
N ARG A 72 -7.95 6.67 -5.72
CA ARG A 72 -8.27 5.23 -5.62
C ARG A 72 -7.93 4.53 -6.94
N LEU A 73 -6.67 4.08 -6.98
CA LEU A 73 -6.03 3.10 -7.87
C LEU A 73 -6.22 3.31 -9.38
N ARG A 74 -5.13 3.09 -10.12
CA ARG A 74 -5.21 2.87 -11.57
C ARG A 74 -6.30 1.84 -11.84
N SER A 75 -7.10 2.07 -12.88
CA SER A 75 -8.21 1.19 -13.28
C SER A 75 -7.82 -0.29 -13.33
N GLU A 76 -6.54 -0.57 -13.64
CA GLU A 76 -5.87 -1.87 -13.64
C GLU A 76 -5.98 -2.67 -12.33
N TYR A 77 -6.07 -2.00 -11.18
CA TYR A 77 -6.13 -2.63 -9.85
C TYR A 77 -7.51 -2.50 -9.19
N THR A 78 -8.53 -2.03 -9.93
CA THR A 78 -9.87 -1.84 -9.39
C THR A 78 -10.72 -3.07 -9.69
N PHE A 79 -10.96 -3.91 -8.67
CA PHE A 79 -11.84 -5.08 -8.82
C PHE A 79 -13.31 -4.62 -8.99
N LYS A 80 -13.85 -4.74 -10.20
CA LYS A 80 -15.26 -4.42 -10.47
C LYS A 80 -16.15 -5.58 -10.01
N SER A 81 -16.64 -5.52 -8.79
CA SER A 81 -17.77 -6.34 -8.36
C SER A 81 -19.03 -5.94 -9.17
N ARG A 82 -19.81 -6.92 -9.64
CA ARG A 82 -21.10 -6.71 -10.34
C ARG A 82 -22.11 -5.89 -9.52
N THR A 83 -21.93 -5.77 -8.20
CA THR A 83 -22.81 -5.00 -7.31
C THR A 83 -22.49 -3.50 -7.26
N THR A 84 -21.36 -3.06 -7.82
CA THR A 84 -20.90 -1.65 -7.75
C THR A 84 -21.35 -0.78 -8.93
N THR A 85 -22.18 -1.30 -9.83
CA THR A 85 -22.68 -0.58 -11.01
C THR A 85 -23.99 0.15 -10.67
N GLY A 86 -23.97 0.98 -9.63
CA GLY A 86 -25.04 1.94 -9.36
C GLY A 86 -24.95 3.18 -10.28
N PRO A 87 -26.01 3.98 -10.40
CA PRO A 87 -26.12 5.13 -11.32
C PRO A 87 -25.32 6.37 -10.86
N GLY A 88 -24.10 6.17 -10.34
CA GLY A 88 -23.25 7.23 -9.77
C GLY A 88 -22.10 7.71 -10.64
N ASN A 89 -21.86 7.10 -11.81
CA ASN A 89 -20.66 7.37 -12.63
C ASN A 89 -20.99 8.15 -13.92
N LEU A 90 -21.76 9.23 -13.80
CA LEU A 90 -22.01 10.18 -14.90
C LEU A 90 -21.01 11.34 -14.96
N PHE A 91 -20.02 11.41 -14.07
CA PHE A 91 -18.91 12.36 -14.20
C PHE A 91 -17.84 11.77 -15.11
N THR A 92 -18.20 11.70 -16.39
CA THR A 92 -17.31 11.41 -17.50
C THR A 92 -16.21 12.47 -17.58
N ASN A 93 -14.96 12.01 -17.49
CA ASN A 93 -13.76 12.66 -18.05
C ASN A 93 -13.70 14.19 -17.89
N GLU A 94 -13.44 14.66 -16.66
CA GLU A 94 -12.94 16.03 -16.52
C GLU A 94 -11.64 16.17 -17.32
N SER A 95 -11.65 17.11 -18.27
CA SER A 95 -10.54 17.35 -19.19
C SER A 95 -9.26 17.70 -18.43
N MET A 96 -8.19 16.93 -18.66
CA MET A 96 -6.83 17.21 -18.18
C MET A 96 -6.15 18.37 -18.94
N ALA A 97 -6.90 19.18 -19.70
CA ALA A 97 -6.36 20.29 -20.48
C ALA A 97 -5.54 21.28 -19.63
N HIS A 98 -5.86 21.44 -18.35
CA HIS A 98 -5.11 22.29 -17.41
C HIS A 98 -3.69 21.78 -17.11
N LEU A 99 -3.37 20.51 -17.38
CA LEU A 99 -2.01 19.95 -17.27
C LEU A 99 -1.25 19.98 -18.60
N LYS A 100 -1.88 20.43 -19.70
CA LYS A 100 -1.26 20.46 -21.01
C LYS A 100 -0.15 21.51 -21.03
N GLY A 101 1.11 21.05 -21.01
CA GLY A 101 2.30 21.91 -20.96
C GLY A 101 2.98 21.98 -19.60
N TYR A 102 2.43 21.30 -18.58
CA TYR A 102 3.08 21.17 -17.28
C TYR A 102 4.35 20.30 -17.41
N LYS A 103 5.52 20.93 -17.32
CA LYS A 103 6.82 20.25 -17.33
C LYS A 103 7.39 20.22 -15.92
N TYR A 104 7.69 19.03 -15.42
CA TYR A 104 8.49 18.86 -14.21
C TYR A 104 9.96 19.16 -14.52
N SER A 105 10.71 19.71 -13.57
CA SER A 105 12.16 19.88 -13.73
C SER A 105 12.84 18.50 -13.80
N GLN A 106 13.88 18.36 -14.63
CA GLN A 106 14.70 17.15 -14.63
C GLN A 106 15.45 17.08 -13.30
N THR A 107 15.06 16.13 -12.44
CA THR A 107 15.53 16.06 -11.06
C THR A 107 16.95 15.51 -10.97
N THR A 108 17.88 16.26 -10.37
CA THR A 108 19.05 15.71 -9.67
C THR A 108 18.74 15.65 -8.17
N ASN A 109 17.98 14.63 -7.74
CA ASN A 109 17.74 14.15 -6.37
C ASN A 109 17.43 15.13 -5.21
N GLY A 110 17.31 16.44 -5.43
CA GLY A 110 17.11 17.45 -4.38
C GLY A 110 15.84 18.31 -4.50
N GLU A 111 15.13 18.25 -5.64
CA GLU A 111 13.94 19.08 -5.91
C GLU A 111 12.74 18.21 -6.28
N TYR A 112 12.43 17.21 -5.47
CA TYR A 112 11.13 16.54 -5.61
C TYR A 112 10.02 17.53 -5.25
N GLY A 113 9.19 17.88 -6.24
CA GLY A 113 7.97 18.65 -5.99
C GLY A 113 8.13 20.17 -5.96
N SER A 114 9.23 20.72 -6.47
CA SER A 114 9.34 22.16 -6.77
C SER A 114 8.47 22.51 -7.98
N VAL A 115 7.15 22.48 -7.80
CA VAL A 115 6.23 22.97 -8.80
C VAL A 115 5.23 23.92 -8.18
N ARG A 116 5.07 25.07 -8.82
CA ARG A 116 4.11 26.07 -8.41
C ARG A 116 2.71 25.43 -8.35
N PRO A 117 1.98 25.57 -7.22
CA PRO A 117 0.61 25.10 -7.12
C PRO A 117 -0.22 25.69 -8.27
N SER A 118 -1.00 24.86 -8.97
CA SER A 118 -1.92 25.34 -9.99
C SER A 118 -2.98 26.27 -9.38
N GLU A 119 -3.59 27.14 -10.18
CA GLU A 119 -4.64 28.08 -9.74
C GLU A 119 -5.82 27.41 -9.00
N LEU A 120 -6.05 26.11 -9.23
CA LEU A 120 -7.00 25.28 -8.49
C LEU A 120 -6.71 25.17 -6.97
N PHE A 121 -5.49 25.47 -6.53
CA PHE A 121 -5.04 25.36 -5.13
C PHE A 121 -4.93 26.73 -4.43
N PHE A 122 -5.37 27.82 -5.06
CA PHE A 122 -5.49 29.10 -4.37
C PHE A 122 -6.76 29.09 -3.49
N CYS A 123 -6.57 29.05 -2.18
CA CYS A 123 -7.62 29.44 -1.23
C CYS A 123 -7.57 30.96 -1.06
N PHE A 124 -8.72 31.63 -1.17
CA PHE A 124 -8.90 33.02 -0.74
C PHE A 124 -9.01 33.10 0.78
#